data_AF-A0A431KFF0-F1
#
_entry.id   AF-A0A431KFF0-F1
#
_cell.length_a   1.000
_cell.length_b   1.000
_cell.length_c   1.000
_cell.angle_alpha   90.00
_cell.angle_beta   90.00
_cell.angle_gamma   90.00
#
_symmetry.space_group_name_H-M   'P 1'
#
loop_
_entity.id
_entity.type
_entity.pdbx_description
1 polymer ?
#
loop_
_entity_poly.entity_id
_entity_poly.type
_entity_poly.pdbx_seq_one_letter_code
_entity_poly.pdbx_strand_id
1 'polypeptide(L)'
;MPRLSMVLRQACARRPCVMHSAVPPPTELNTGENMNRLLSKAVRWIGRIALPLALAVPAWAADVPAPGEVNIISVKESMSPANSAFQACVTGLPAGQTVAVGVDKSISRTGMVKFDGQAADGSLLIEAKGFGYKIDEKLGVWKEGYVSERMQRKLLRQADRQMQAAKSVGRAIRWVVPNAGIQRAFQQLLSGRIPVEVAVPKPECPKSGGSQGSGTDGSF
;
A
#
# COMPACT_ATOMS: atom_id res chain seq x y z
N MET A 1 -14.78 -38.00 16.25
CA MET A 1 -16.19 -38.08 15.80
C MET A 1 -16.76 -36.67 15.69
N PRO A 2 -17.66 -36.30 14.76
CA PRO A 2 -18.31 -37.05 13.65
C PRO A 2 -18.09 -36.40 12.25
N ARG A 3 -18.01 -37.20 11.17
CA ARG A 3 -19.04 -37.50 10.12
C ARG A 3 -18.93 -36.65 8.84
N LEU A 4 -18.39 -37.32 7.81
CA LEU A 4 -18.74 -37.14 6.40
C LEU A 4 -20.24 -37.41 6.20
N SER A 5 -20.92 -36.56 5.41
CA SER A 5 -22.19 -36.92 4.77
C SER A 5 -22.17 -36.52 3.29
N MET A 6 -22.14 -37.55 2.47
CA MET A 6 -22.38 -37.60 1.04
C MET A 6 -23.89 -37.47 0.78
N VAL A 7 -24.33 -36.64 -0.16
CA VAL A 7 -25.68 -36.76 -0.75
C VAL A 7 -25.58 -36.57 -2.26
N LEU A 8 -25.71 -37.70 -2.94
CA LEU A 8 -26.03 -37.85 -4.35
C LEU A 8 -27.53 -37.56 -4.54
N ARG A 9 -27.93 -36.76 -5.53
CA ARG A 9 -29.28 -36.86 -6.11
C ARG A 9 -29.25 -36.75 -7.62
N GLN A 10 -29.66 -37.87 -8.21
CA GLN A 10 -29.95 -38.14 -9.61
C GLN A 10 -31.44 -37.83 -9.84
N ALA A 11 -31.83 -37.25 -10.97
CA ALA A 11 -33.23 -37.26 -11.41
C ALA A 11 -33.36 -37.24 -12.93
N CYS A 12 -34.24 -38.14 -13.38
CA CYS A 12 -34.57 -38.57 -14.74
C CYS A 12 -35.11 -37.50 -15.71
N ALA A 13 -34.67 -37.63 -16.96
CA ALA A 13 -35.44 -37.81 -18.20
C ALA A 13 -36.91 -37.38 -18.27
N ARG A 14 -37.23 -36.60 -19.32
CA ARG A 14 -38.47 -36.69 -20.13
C ARG A 14 -38.22 -36.14 -21.55
N ARG A 15 -38.35 -37.00 -22.57
CA ARG A 15 -38.60 -36.60 -23.97
C ARG A 15 -40.12 -36.46 -24.17
N PRO A 16 -40.58 -35.64 -25.14
CA PRO A 16 -41.33 -36.22 -26.24
C PRO A 16 -41.02 -35.63 -27.63
N CYS A 17 -41.59 -36.31 -28.62
CA CYS A 17 -41.27 -36.36 -30.04
C CYS A 17 -42.03 -35.36 -30.94
N VAL A 18 -41.36 -34.98 -32.04
CA VAL A 18 -41.82 -34.91 -33.46
C VAL A 18 -42.86 -33.85 -33.86
N MET A 19 -42.54 -33.07 -34.91
CA MET A 19 -43.26 -33.00 -36.21
C MET A 19 -42.64 -31.97 -37.18
N HIS A 20 -42.34 -32.43 -38.41
CA HIS A 20 -42.42 -31.80 -39.75
C HIS A 20 -42.08 -30.29 -39.94
N SER A 21 -41.00 -29.94 -40.64
CA SER A 21 -40.80 -29.88 -42.12
C SER A 21 -41.25 -28.56 -42.76
N ALA A 22 -40.27 -27.76 -43.18
CA ALA A 22 -40.35 -26.85 -44.33
C ALA A 22 -38.91 -26.40 -44.67
N VAL A 23 -38.38 -26.88 -45.79
CA VAL A 23 -37.09 -26.46 -46.33
C VAL A 23 -37.33 -25.20 -47.19
N PRO A 24 -36.81 -24.01 -46.81
CA PRO A 24 -36.89 -22.84 -47.66
C PRO A 24 -35.89 -22.94 -48.83
N PRO A 25 -36.18 -22.32 -49.99
CA PRO A 25 -35.30 -22.32 -51.15
C PRO A 25 -33.99 -21.54 -50.86
N PRO A 26 -32.88 -21.90 -51.53
CA PRO A 26 -31.60 -21.23 -51.36
C PRO A 26 -31.70 -19.78 -51.84
N THR A 27 -31.59 -18.86 -50.89
CA THR A 27 -31.34 -17.45 -51.20
C THR A 27 -29.86 -17.33 -51.56
N GLU A 28 -29.54 -16.96 -52.80
CA GLU A 28 -28.18 -16.58 -53.18
C GLU A 28 -27.71 -15.44 -52.27
N LEU A 29 -26.84 -15.80 -51.33
CA LEU A 29 -26.13 -14.84 -50.50
C LEU A 29 -25.12 -14.14 -51.39
N ASN A 30 -25.39 -12.87 -51.69
CA ASN A 30 -24.42 -11.94 -52.22
C ASN A 30 -23.39 -11.65 -51.11
N THR A 31 -22.38 -12.52 -51.01
CA THR A 31 -21.46 -12.67 -49.86
C THR A 31 -20.41 -11.55 -49.75
N GLY A 32 -20.28 -10.69 -50.76
CA GLY A 32 -19.23 -9.67 -50.83
C GLY A 32 -19.52 -8.38 -50.06
N GLU A 33 -20.74 -7.84 -50.15
CA GLU A 33 -21.05 -6.51 -49.58
C GLU A 33 -21.44 -6.54 -48.10
N ASN A 34 -21.97 -7.67 -47.61
CA ASN A 34 -22.42 -7.76 -46.22
C ASN A 34 -21.27 -7.83 -45.20
N MET A 35 -20.12 -8.39 -45.59
CA MET A 35 -19.00 -8.61 -44.67
C MET A 35 -18.28 -7.29 -44.31
N ASN A 36 -18.10 -6.38 -45.27
CA ASN A 36 -17.51 -5.05 -45.01
C ASN A 36 -18.45 -4.14 -44.20
N ARG A 37 -19.77 -4.29 -44.35
CA ARG A 37 -20.76 -3.54 -43.57
C ARG A 37 -20.89 -4.07 -42.14
N LEU A 38 -20.69 -5.36 -41.93
CA LEU A 38 -20.63 -5.98 -40.60
C LEU A 38 -19.32 -5.64 -39.89
N LEU A 39 -18.18 -5.69 -40.58
CA LEU A 39 -16.87 -5.31 -40.05
C LEU A 39 -16.83 -3.83 -39.63
N SER A 40 -17.34 -2.92 -40.46
CA SER A 40 -17.38 -1.48 -40.11
C SER A 40 -18.30 -1.15 -38.94
N LYS A 41 -19.42 -1.88 -38.79
CA LYS A 41 -20.30 -1.76 -37.61
C LYS A 41 -19.65 -2.35 -36.35
N ALA A 42 -18.95 -3.47 -36.47
CA ALA A 42 -18.23 -4.09 -35.36
C ALA A 42 -17.06 -3.21 -34.87
N VAL A 43 -16.27 -2.62 -35.78
CA VAL A 43 -15.17 -1.70 -35.44
C VAL A 43 -15.69 -0.44 -34.73
N ARG A 44 -16.81 0.14 -35.18
CA ARG A 44 -17.44 1.28 -34.48
C ARG A 44 -17.98 0.91 -33.10
N TRP A 45 -18.51 -0.30 -32.94
CA TRP A 45 -18.99 -0.79 -31.65
C TRP A 45 -17.86 -1.07 -30.66
N ILE A 46 -16.77 -1.70 -31.13
CA ILE A 46 -15.56 -1.94 -30.32
C ILE A 46 -14.93 -0.60 -29.90
N GLY A 47 -14.81 0.36 -30.82
CA GLY A 47 -14.28 1.70 -30.50
C GLY A 47 -15.12 2.46 -29.46
N ARG A 48 -16.45 2.27 -29.44
CA ARG A 48 -17.36 2.90 -28.46
C ARG A 48 -17.35 2.25 -27.08
N ILE A 49 -16.94 0.99 -26.96
CA ILE A 49 -16.83 0.28 -25.67
C ILE A 49 -15.40 0.36 -25.11
N ALA A 50 -14.38 0.24 -25.95
CA ALA A 50 -12.98 0.22 -25.51
C ALA A 50 -12.49 1.59 -25.01
N LEU A 51 -12.97 2.69 -25.61
CA LEU A 51 -12.52 4.04 -25.25
C LEU A 51 -12.94 4.48 -23.83
N PRO A 52 -14.18 4.29 -23.35
CA PRO A 52 -14.52 4.56 -21.96
C PRO A 52 -13.87 3.58 -20.97
N LEU A 53 -13.59 2.34 -21.37
CA LEU A 53 -12.88 1.39 -20.50
C LEU A 53 -11.40 1.74 -20.31
N ALA A 54 -10.74 2.22 -21.36
CA ALA A 54 -9.35 2.68 -21.31
C ALA A 54 -9.19 4.02 -20.56
N LEU A 55 -10.22 4.88 -20.56
CA LEU A 55 -10.25 6.13 -19.79
C LEU A 55 -10.76 5.94 -18.35
N ALA A 56 -11.43 4.83 -18.05
CA ALA A 56 -11.85 4.44 -16.71
C ALA A 56 -10.75 3.67 -15.96
N VAL A 57 -9.48 3.79 -16.36
CA VAL A 57 -8.38 3.36 -15.50
C VAL A 57 -8.41 4.26 -14.28
N PRO A 58 -8.70 3.71 -13.08
CA PRO A 58 -8.76 4.53 -11.90
C PRO A 58 -7.45 5.27 -11.69
N ALA A 59 -7.48 6.57 -11.39
CA ALA A 59 -6.29 7.38 -11.10
C ALA A 59 -5.40 6.76 -10.00
N TRP A 60 -5.96 5.95 -9.10
CA TRP A 60 -5.24 5.21 -8.06
C TRP A 60 -4.41 4.01 -8.57
N ALA A 61 -4.61 3.56 -9.81
CA ALA A 61 -3.74 2.58 -10.47
C ALA A 61 -2.53 3.23 -11.17
N ALA A 62 -2.56 4.54 -11.42
CA ALA A 62 -1.48 5.28 -12.08
C ALA A 62 -0.36 5.72 -11.11
N ASP A 63 -0.58 5.66 -9.79
CA ASP A 63 0.37 6.16 -8.79
C ASP A 63 1.34 5.11 -8.23
N VAL A 64 1.34 3.87 -8.75
CA VAL A 64 2.34 2.87 -8.37
C VAL A 64 3.57 3.05 -9.26
N PRO A 65 4.73 3.48 -8.72
CA PRO A 65 5.93 3.67 -9.53
C PRO A 65 6.37 2.33 -10.16
N ALA A 66 6.94 2.38 -11.35
CA ALA A 66 7.55 1.19 -11.95
C ALA A 66 8.73 0.70 -11.09
N PRO A 67 9.11 -0.59 -11.15
CA PRO A 67 10.28 -1.09 -10.43
C PRO A 67 11.53 -0.25 -10.71
N GLY A 68 12.16 0.29 -9.66
CA GLY A 68 13.32 1.19 -9.77
C GLY A 68 12.98 2.68 -9.87
N GLU A 69 11.71 3.04 -9.97
CA GLU A 69 11.24 4.42 -9.98
C GLU A 69 10.95 4.92 -8.57
N VAL A 70 11.11 6.23 -8.35
CA VAL A 70 10.84 6.89 -7.07
C VAL A 70 9.91 8.08 -7.32
N ASN A 71 8.70 8.04 -6.76
CA ASN A 71 7.72 9.11 -6.88
C ASN A 71 7.25 9.57 -5.50
N ILE A 72 6.89 10.85 -5.39
CA ILE A 72 6.15 11.36 -4.24
C ILE A 72 4.67 11.14 -4.54
N ILE A 73 3.98 10.42 -3.64
CA ILE A 73 2.56 10.10 -3.81
C ILE A 73 1.76 10.66 -2.65
N SER A 74 0.49 10.95 -2.92
CA SER A 74 -0.48 11.32 -1.89
C SER A 74 -0.99 10.07 -1.18
N VAL A 75 -1.06 10.12 0.15
CA VAL A 75 -1.52 9.02 0.99
C VAL A 75 -2.53 9.51 2.02
N LYS A 76 -3.66 8.82 2.07
CA LYS A 76 -4.63 8.98 3.16
C LYS A 76 -4.17 8.11 4.33
N GLU A 77 -3.35 8.67 5.20
CA GLU A 77 -2.86 7.94 6.38
C GLU A 77 -3.72 8.19 7.62
N SER A 78 -4.00 7.12 8.36
CA SER A 78 -4.62 7.19 9.68
C SER A 78 -3.54 7.40 10.74
N MET A 79 -2.89 8.56 10.71
CA MET A 79 -1.94 8.97 11.74
C MET A 79 -2.59 9.91 12.75
N SER A 80 -2.08 9.91 13.99
CA SER A 80 -2.41 10.96 14.94
C SER A 80 -1.81 12.30 14.48
N PRO A 81 -2.41 13.44 14.85
CA PRO A 81 -1.85 14.76 14.52
C PRO A 81 -0.39 14.92 14.97
N ALA A 82 -0.04 14.40 16.15
CA ALA A 82 1.33 14.45 16.68
C ALA A 82 2.32 13.66 15.82
N ASN A 83 1.96 12.45 15.37
CA ASN A 83 2.84 11.66 14.49
C ASN A 83 2.97 12.31 13.11
N SER A 84 1.88 12.85 12.58
CA SER A 84 1.89 13.56 11.30
C SER A 84 2.79 14.80 11.33
N ALA A 85 2.71 15.60 12.40
CA ALA A 85 3.57 16.75 12.60
C ALA A 85 5.04 16.35 12.80
N PHE A 86 5.31 15.27 13.54
CA PHE A 86 6.66 14.74 13.70
C PHE A 86 7.27 14.29 12.37
N GLN A 87 6.52 13.50 11.59
CA GLN A 87 6.93 13.09 10.25
C GLN A 87 7.28 14.31 9.40
N ALA A 88 6.36 15.27 9.27
CA ALA A 88 6.59 16.45 8.44
C ALA A 88 7.84 17.24 8.88
N CYS A 89 8.06 17.38 10.19
CA CYS A 89 9.21 18.10 10.72
C CYS A 89 10.56 17.40 10.41
N VAL A 90 10.57 16.06 10.48
CA VAL A 90 11.76 15.25 10.26
C VAL A 90 12.07 15.05 8.78
N THR A 91 11.04 14.83 7.97
CA THR A 91 11.21 14.46 6.55
C THR A 91 11.11 15.65 5.60
N GLY A 92 10.56 16.77 6.06
CA GLY A 92 10.29 17.96 5.24
C GLY A 92 9.12 17.78 4.27
N LEU A 93 8.48 16.61 4.23
CA LEU A 93 7.30 16.40 3.40
C LEU A 93 6.02 16.86 4.11
N PRO A 94 5.06 17.46 3.37
CA PRO A 94 3.76 17.78 3.91
C PRO A 94 3.03 16.54 4.44
N ALA A 95 2.16 16.76 5.43
CA ALA A 95 1.26 15.72 5.91
C ALA A 95 0.43 15.14 4.75
N GLY A 96 0.33 13.82 4.68
CA GLY A 96 -0.38 13.12 3.61
C GLY A 96 0.44 12.93 2.32
N GLN A 97 1.74 13.24 2.34
CA GLN A 97 2.67 12.87 1.27
C GLN A 97 3.72 11.88 1.78
N THR A 98 4.17 11.00 0.90
CA THR A 98 5.20 10.00 1.16
C THR A 98 6.03 9.76 -0.10
N VAL A 99 7.25 9.28 0.06
CA VAL A 99 8.04 8.76 -1.05
C VAL A 99 7.69 7.30 -1.26
N ALA A 100 7.27 6.95 -2.47
CA ALA A 100 7.06 5.57 -2.90
C ALA A 100 8.18 5.14 -3.84
N VAL A 101 8.78 3.99 -3.54
CA VAL A 101 9.73 3.31 -4.41
C VAL A 101 9.04 2.12 -5.04
N GLY A 102 9.01 2.08 -6.37
CA GLY A 102 8.48 0.95 -7.12
C GLY A 102 9.38 -0.27 -6.98
N VAL A 103 8.77 -1.43 -6.70
CA VAL A 103 9.48 -2.69 -6.49
C VAL A 103 8.72 -3.86 -7.11
N ASP A 104 9.41 -4.99 -7.28
CA ASP A 104 8.75 -6.23 -7.66
C ASP A 104 7.73 -6.70 -6.61
N LYS A 105 6.69 -7.41 -7.06
CA LYS A 105 5.61 -7.92 -6.18
C LYS A 105 6.08 -8.95 -5.16
N SER A 106 7.21 -9.61 -5.39
CA SER A 106 7.88 -10.48 -4.42
C SER A 106 8.39 -9.72 -3.19
N ILE A 107 8.76 -8.43 -3.34
CA ILE A 107 9.18 -7.56 -2.24
C ILE A 107 7.95 -6.97 -1.55
N SER A 108 7.02 -6.42 -2.32
CA SER A 108 5.80 -5.81 -1.79
C SER A 108 4.59 -6.14 -2.65
N ARG A 109 3.53 -6.69 -2.04
CA ARG A 109 2.30 -7.05 -2.76
C ARG A 109 1.69 -5.89 -3.56
N THR A 110 1.89 -4.65 -3.11
CA THR A 110 1.38 -3.44 -3.76
C THR A 110 2.24 -2.98 -4.94
N GLY A 111 3.40 -3.60 -5.19
CA GLY A 111 4.37 -3.16 -6.20
C GLY A 111 5.17 -1.92 -5.79
N MET A 112 5.05 -1.48 -4.53
CA MET A 112 5.80 -0.33 -4.01
C MET A 112 6.07 -0.46 -2.51
N VAL A 113 7.13 0.20 -2.05
CA VAL A 113 7.45 0.40 -0.64
C VAL A 113 7.46 1.90 -0.35
N LYS A 114 6.82 2.28 0.76
CA LYS A 114 6.67 3.68 1.17
C LYS A 114 7.71 4.07 2.22
N PHE A 115 8.06 5.35 2.20
CA PHE A 115 8.97 6.03 3.11
C PHE A 115 8.42 7.39 3.46
N ASP A 116 8.51 7.78 4.72
CA ASP A 116 7.92 9.03 5.22
C ASP A 116 8.52 10.30 4.60
N GLY A 117 9.73 10.19 4.03
CA GLY A 117 10.27 11.14 3.06
C GLY A 117 11.69 10.83 2.59
N GLN A 118 12.43 11.86 2.18
CA GLN A 118 13.80 11.73 1.67
C GLN A 118 14.63 12.98 1.97
N ALA A 119 15.96 12.85 1.98
CA ALA A 119 16.86 14.00 2.01
C ALA A 119 16.70 14.89 0.77
N ALA A 120 17.09 16.16 0.89
CA ALA A 120 16.93 17.15 -0.18
C ALA A 120 17.66 16.80 -1.48
N ASP A 121 18.79 16.10 -1.37
CA ASP A 121 19.58 15.58 -2.50
C ASP A 121 19.05 14.25 -3.06
N GLY A 122 18.00 13.68 -2.45
CA GLY A 122 17.41 12.39 -2.81
C GLY A 122 18.27 11.17 -2.45
N SER A 123 19.44 11.32 -1.82
CA SER A 123 20.38 10.21 -1.58
C SER A 123 19.94 9.27 -0.44
N LEU A 124 19.11 9.78 0.47
CA LEU A 124 18.67 9.10 1.68
C LEU A 124 17.14 9.04 1.74
N LEU A 125 16.60 7.83 1.92
CA LEU A 125 15.19 7.61 2.25
C LEU A 125 15.02 7.62 3.78
N ILE A 126 13.98 8.30 4.25
CA ILE A 126 13.74 8.57 5.67
C ILE A 126 12.42 7.94 6.09
N GLU A 127 12.45 7.17 7.18
CA GLU A 127 11.26 6.64 7.85
C GLU A 127 11.17 7.26 9.25
N ALA A 128 10.06 7.95 9.55
CA ALA A 128 9.77 8.56 10.84
C ALA A 128 8.92 7.61 11.70
N LYS A 129 9.49 7.15 12.82
CA LYS A 129 8.78 6.31 13.80
C LYS A 129 8.25 7.19 14.93
N GLY A 130 6.95 7.48 14.90
CA GLY A 130 6.28 8.37 15.85
C GLY A 130 6.16 7.85 17.29
N PHE A 131 5.33 8.52 18.10
CA PHE A 131 5.29 8.42 19.57
C PHE A 131 4.49 7.22 20.15
N GLY A 132 4.28 6.16 19.36
CA GLY A 132 3.40 5.04 19.75
C GLY A 132 4.05 3.91 20.54
N TYR A 133 5.37 3.93 20.71
CA TYR A 133 6.13 2.81 21.27
C TYR A 133 6.33 2.95 22.77
N LYS A 134 5.81 2.00 23.55
CA LYS A 134 6.04 1.98 25.00
C LYS A 134 7.36 1.28 25.29
N ILE A 135 8.36 2.08 25.65
CA ILE A 135 9.72 1.64 25.92
C ILE A 135 10.08 2.02 27.35
N ASP A 136 10.83 1.15 28.01
CA ASP A 136 11.50 1.54 29.25
C ASP A 136 12.65 2.47 28.88
N GLU A 137 12.48 3.77 29.12
CA GLU A 137 13.46 4.77 28.69
C GLU A 137 14.81 4.60 29.37
N LYS A 138 14.85 4.07 30.59
CA LYS A 138 16.10 3.84 31.34
C LYS A 138 16.88 2.68 30.73
N LEU A 139 16.18 1.56 30.47
CA LEU A 139 16.79 0.34 29.95
C LEU A 139 16.93 0.34 28.42
N GLY A 140 16.17 1.19 27.72
CA GLY A 140 16.11 1.18 26.25
C GLY A 140 15.51 -0.10 25.68
N VAL A 141 14.67 -0.79 26.45
CA VAL A 141 14.04 -2.06 26.05
C VAL A 141 12.54 -1.89 25.89
N TRP A 142 11.95 -2.71 25.03
CA TRP A 142 10.50 -2.78 24.86
C TRP A 142 9.84 -3.12 26.19
N LYS A 143 8.84 -2.34 26.63
CA LYS A 143 8.10 -2.71 27.84
C LYS A 143 7.36 -4.02 27.61
N GLU A 144 7.51 -4.94 28.55
CA GLU A 144 6.83 -6.24 28.51
C GLU A 144 5.32 -6.04 28.35
N GLY A 145 4.69 -6.85 27.51
CA GLY A 145 3.26 -6.75 27.18
C GLY A 145 2.87 -5.65 26.18
N TYR A 146 3.73 -4.67 25.88
CA TYR A 146 3.38 -3.57 24.98
C TYR A 146 3.81 -3.78 23.53
N VAL A 147 4.92 -4.48 23.29
CA VAL A 147 5.37 -4.84 21.95
C VAL A 147 5.53 -6.35 21.87
N SER A 148 4.45 -7.00 21.43
CA SER A 148 4.44 -8.45 21.21
C SER A 148 5.53 -8.89 20.24
N GLU A 149 6.00 -10.12 20.37
CA GLU A 149 6.92 -10.76 19.42
C GLU A 149 6.40 -10.68 17.98
N ARG A 150 5.08 -10.79 17.80
CA ARG A 150 4.42 -10.60 16.49
C ARG A 150 4.65 -9.19 15.92
N MET A 151 4.58 -8.16 16.75
CA MET A 151 4.85 -6.78 16.34
C MET A 151 6.32 -6.61 15.97
N GLN A 152 7.24 -7.16 16.76
CA GLN A 152 8.68 -7.13 16.45
C GLN A 152 8.96 -7.78 15.08
N ARG A 153 8.41 -8.98 14.84
CA ARG A 153 8.52 -9.65 13.52
C ARG A 153 7.94 -8.81 12.37
N LYS A 154 6.88 -8.02 12.61
CA LYS A 154 6.32 -7.11 11.60
C LYS A 154 7.29 -5.97 11.28
N LEU A 155 7.89 -5.36 12.31
CA LEU A 155 8.89 -4.31 12.15
C LEU A 155 10.12 -4.82 11.40
N LEU A 156 10.59 -6.04 11.69
CA LEU A 156 11.69 -6.66 10.96
C LEU A 156 11.37 -6.85 9.49
N ARG A 157 10.22 -7.43 9.17
CA ARG A 157 9.80 -7.58 7.77
C ARG A 157 9.64 -6.23 7.07
N GLN A 158 9.23 -5.18 7.79
CA GLN A 158 9.14 -3.83 7.23
C GLN A 158 10.54 -3.29 6.89
N ALA A 159 11.49 -3.41 7.82
CA ALA A 159 12.89 -3.06 7.60
C ALA A 159 13.47 -3.79 6.38
N ASP A 160 13.28 -5.10 6.28
CA ASP A 160 13.81 -5.90 5.17
C ASP A 160 13.27 -5.44 3.80
N ARG A 161 11.97 -5.14 3.71
CA ARG A 161 11.36 -4.61 2.48
C ARG A 161 11.91 -3.23 2.13
N GLN A 162 12.05 -2.37 3.12
CA GLN A 162 12.56 -1.01 2.92
C GLN A 162 14.04 -0.99 2.52
N MET A 163 14.85 -1.88 3.08
CA MET A 163 16.25 -2.06 2.65
C MET A 163 16.34 -2.53 1.20
N GLN A 164 15.53 -3.51 0.81
CA GLN A 164 15.51 -4.01 -0.57
C GLN A 164 15.07 -2.92 -1.56
N ALA A 165 14.04 -2.14 -1.20
CA ALA A 165 13.56 -1.03 -2.01
C ALA A 165 14.60 0.11 -2.12
N ALA A 166 15.24 0.49 -1.01
CA ALA A 166 16.29 1.51 -1.04
C ALA A 166 17.48 1.07 -1.91
N LYS A 167 17.88 -0.20 -1.79
CA LYS A 167 18.94 -0.81 -2.62
C LYS A 167 18.58 -0.82 -4.10
N SER A 168 17.33 -1.10 -4.48
CA SER A 168 16.94 -1.14 -5.89
C SER A 168 17.01 0.20 -6.60
N VAL A 169 17.06 1.31 -5.85
CA VAL A 169 17.20 2.67 -6.40
C VAL A 169 18.52 3.34 -6.03
N GLY A 170 19.49 2.58 -5.50
CA GLY A 170 20.82 3.09 -5.16
C GLY A 170 20.83 4.12 -4.02
N ARG A 171 19.86 4.07 -3.10
CA ARG A 171 19.73 5.03 -1.99
C ARG A 171 20.00 4.37 -0.65
N ALA A 172 20.45 5.18 0.30
CA ALA A 172 20.52 4.78 1.70
C ALA A 172 19.13 4.85 2.36
N ILE A 173 18.98 4.20 3.51
CA ILE A 173 17.80 4.32 4.36
C ILE A 173 18.21 4.67 5.79
N ARG A 174 17.40 5.50 6.45
CA ARG A 174 17.51 5.79 7.87
C ARG A 174 16.15 5.82 8.53
N TRP A 175 16.07 5.28 9.75
CA TRP A 175 14.92 5.45 10.62
C TRP A 175 15.18 6.57 11.60
N VAL A 176 14.21 7.45 11.80
CA VAL A 176 14.30 8.57 12.72
C VAL A 176 13.21 8.43 13.78
N VAL A 177 13.59 8.57 15.04
CA VAL A 177 12.73 8.38 16.22
C VAL A 177 12.77 9.62 17.11
N PRO A 178 11.77 9.85 17.97
CA PRO A 178 11.71 11.10 18.74
C PRO A 178 12.60 11.13 19.98
N ASN A 179 13.08 9.98 20.49
CA ASN A 179 13.93 9.95 21.67
C ASN A 179 14.92 8.77 21.69
N ALA A 180 15.94 8.89 22.54
CA ALA A 180 17.03 7.92 22.66
C ALA A 180 16.60 6.55 23.20
N GLY A 181 15.57 6.50 24.05
CA GLY A 181 15.01 5.23 24.53
C GLY A 181 14.48 4.40 23.36
N ILE A 182 13.68 5.05 22.49
CA ILE A 182 13.16 4.45 21.25
C ILE A 182 14.31 4.03 20.33
N GLN A 183 15.31 4.90 20.16
CA GLN A 183 16.48 4.60 19.33
C GLN A 183 17.16 3.30 19.76
N ARG A 184 17.46 3.15 21.07
CA ARG A 184 18.11 1.96 21.62
C ARG A 184 17.31 0.69 21.35
N ALA A 185 15.99 0.71 21.60
CA ALA A 185 15.16 -0.46 21.40
C ALA A 185 15.09 -0.89 19.91
N PHE A 186 15.02 0.08 19.00
CA PHE A 186 15.07 -0.20 17.56
C PHE A 186 16.45 -0.67 17.10
N GLN A 187 17.54 -0.11 17.63
CA GLN A 187 18.90 -0.58 17.32
C GLN A 187 19.10 -2.04 17.75
N GLN A 188 18.62 -2.41 18.94
CA GLN A 188 18.63 -3.79 19.41
C GLN A 188 17.81 -4.70 18.49
N LEU A 189 16.57 -4.30 18.18
CA LEU A 189 15.66 -5.06 17.33
C LEU A 189 16.23 -5.26 15.91
N LEU A 190 16.75 -4.20 15.31
CA LEU A 190 17.24 -4.22 13.93
C LEU A 190 18.66 -4.80 13.81
N SER A 191 19.38 -4.93 14.94
CA SER A 191 20.74 -5.46 14.99
C SER A 191 21.69 -4.72 14.02
N GLY A 192 21.56 -3.40 13.97
CA GLY A 192 22.41 -2.54 13.12
C GLY A 192 22.12 -2.55 11.62
N ARG A 193 21.09 -3.26 11.14
CA ARG A 193 20.75 -3.34 9.71
C ARG A 193 20.38 -1.99 9.08
N ILE A 194 19.70 -1.13 9.83
CA ILE A 194 19.30 0.22 9.41
C ILE A 194 19.79 1.20 10.48
N PRO A 195 20.46 2.31 10.10
CA PRO A 195 20.76 3.39 11.02
C PRO A 195 19.49 3.96 11.65
N VAL A 196 19.46 4.04 12.98
CA VAL A 196 18.37 4.66 13.74
C VAL A 196 18.91 5.90 14.44
N GLU A 197 18.32 7.05 14.18
CA GLU A 197 18.74 8.34 14.74
C GLU A 197 17.62 8.99 15.55
N VAL A 198 17.99 9.73 16.59
CA VAL A 198 17.05 10.59 17.29
C VAL A 198 16.89 11.88 16.48
N ALA A 199 15.65 12.29 16.25
CA ALA A 199 15.37 13.58 15.64
C ALA A 199 16.04 14.69 16.44
N VAL A 200 16.86 15.51 15.78
CA VAL A 200 17.36 16.74 16.39
C VAL A 200 16.15 17.66 16.60
N PRO A 201 15.90 18.12 17.84
CA PRO A 201 14.74 18.94 18.11
C PRO A 201 14.85 20.26 17.34
N LYS A 202 14.12 20.37 16.23
CA LYS A 202 13.81 21.67 15.64
C LYS A 202 12.77 22.34 16.53
N PRO A 203 12.81 23.67 16.72
CA PRO A 203 11.83 24.39 17.55
C PRO A 203 10.38 24.15 17.09
N GLU A 204 10.19 23.81 15.83
CA GLU A 204 8.89 23.52 15.21
C GLU A 204 8.42 22.05 15.36
N CYS A 205 9.29 21.14 15.81
CA CYS A 205 8.91 19.73 15.98
C CYS A 205 8.11 19.53 17.28
N PRO A 206 7.01 18.74 17.25
CA PRO A 206 6.29 18.38 18.47
C PRO A 206 7.20 17.58 19.41
N LYS A 207 7.24 17.98 20.69
CA LYS A 207 8.03 17.30 21.72
C LYS A 207 7.33 16.01 22.17
N SER A 208 8.11 14.96 22.48
CA SER A 208 7.61 13.63 22.88
C SER A 208 6.91 13.56 24.24
N GLY A 209 6.74 14.70 24.93
CA GLY A 209 6.35 14.72 26.34
C GLY A 209 5.74 16.05 26.70
N GLY A 210 4.41 16.09 26.62
CA GLY A 210 3.57 17.19 27.02
C GLY A 210 2.13 16.74 26.86
N SER A 211 1.76 15.68 27.57
CA SER A 211 0.36 15.53 27.99
C SER A 211 0.05 16.78 28.80
N GLN A 212 -0.33 17.88 28.13
CA GLN A 212 -1.00 18.98 28.78
C GLN A 212 -2.25 18.34 29.38
N GLY A 213 -2.19 18.08 30.68
CA GLY A 213 -3.40 17.90 31.46
C GLY A 213 -4.27 19.10 31.13
N SER A 214 -5.47 18.81 30.63
CA SER A 214 -6.54 19.79 30.51
C SER A 214 -6.73 20.41 31.88
N GLY A 215 -6.12 21.58 32.10
CA GLY A 215 -6.50 22.47 33.17
C GLY A 215 -7.93 22.91 32.89
N THR A 216 -8.89 22.24 33.51
CA THR A 216 -10.21 22.79 33.72
C THR A 216 -10.10 23.75 34.90
N ASP A 217 -9.79 25.01 34.60
CA ASP A 217 -9.96 26.14 35.52
C ASP A 217 -10.88 27.18 34.87
N GLY A 218 -11.90 27.59 35.63
CA GLY A 218 -12.73 28.78 35.41
C GLY A 218 -14.06 28.51 34.70
N SER A 219 -15.16 28.23 35.41
CA SER A 219 -16.04 29.21 36.07
C SER A 219 -16.76 30.16 35.10
N PHE A 220 -18.05 29.88 34.89
CA PHE A 220 -19.17 30.77 35.23
C PHE A 220 -20.35 29.92 35.70
#